data_AF-A0A0H5QNF3-F1
#
_entry.id   AF-A0A0H5QNF3-F1
#
_cell.length_a   1.000
_cell.length_b   1.000
_cell.length_c   1.000
_cell.angle_alpha   90.00
_cell.angle_beta   90.00
_cell.angle_gamma   90.00
#
_symmetry.space_group_name_H-M   'P 1'
#
loop_
_entity.id
_entity.type
_entity.pdbx_description
1 polymer ?
#
loop_
_entity_poly.entity_id
_entity_poly.type
_entity_poly.pdbx_seq_one_letter_code
_entity_poly.pdbx_strand_id
1 'polypeptide(L)'
;SIAESYGIMIARIACESLRIRLSLAIAKDKETSITERCETLVSMVSIIGNVESERARHPSMITWAQEQLSATLKCQTCRIWLIDETTNELLSYTGDPAVEHREQAGTGMIGYVQ
;
A
#
# COMPACT_ATOMS: atom_id res chain seq x y z
N SER A 1 34.43 -10.87 46.00
CA SER A 1 35.09 -9.56 46.29
C SER A 1 34.09 -8.43 46.12
N ILE A 2 34.20 -7.31 46.87
CA ILE A 2 33.35 -6.12 46.68
C ILE A 2 33.38 -5.62 45.22
N ALA A 3 34.53 -5.74 44.56
CA ALA A 3 34.70 -5.37 43.16
C ALA A 3 33.84 -6.21 42.18
N GLU A 4 33.63 -7.50 42.46
CA GLU A 4 32.75 -8.35 41.62
C GLU A 4 31.27 -7.94 41.76
N SER A 5 30.84 -7.57 42.97
CA SER A 5 29.47 -7.10 43.22
C SER A 5 29.16 -5.80 42.46
N TYR A 6 30.08 -4.84 42.47
CA TYR A 6 29.95 -3.61 41.67
C TYR A 6 30.00 -3.87 40.17
N GLY A 7 30.85 -4.79 39.70
CA GLY A 7 30.91 -5.19 38.29
C GLY A 7 29.58 -5.75 37.79
N ILE A 8 28.93 -6.62 38.57
CA ILE A 8 27.61 -7.17 38.25
C ILE A 8 26.54 -6.07 38.22
N MET A 9 26.58 -5.14 39.18
CA MET A 9 25.64 -4.02 39.23
C MET A 9 25.77 -3.10 38.00
N ILE A 10 26.99 -2.75 37.61
CA ILE A 10 27.25 -1.91 36.42
C ILE A 10 26.79 -2.63 35.15
N ALA A 11 27.11 -3.92 35.01
CA ALA A 11 26.67 -4.72 33.87
C ALA A 11 25.14 -4.76 33.77
N ARG A 12 24.44 -4.93 34.90
CA ARG A 12 22.97 -4.92 34.93
C ARG A 12 22.38 -3.57 34.52
N ILE A 13 22.95 -2.46 35.02
CA ILE A 13 22.54 -1.10 34.62
C ILE A 13 22.76 -0.88 33.12
N ALA A 14 23.90 -1.32 32.59
CA ALA A 14 24.22 -1.22 31.17
C ALA A 14 23.24 -2.05 30.31
N CYS A 15 22.94 -3.29 30.70
CA CYS A 15 21.95 -4.13 30.03
C CYS A 15 20.55 -3.50 30.02
N GLU A 16 20.11 -2.94 31.14
CA GLU A 16 18.81 -2.26 31.21
C GLU A 16 18.77 -1.00 30.34
N SER A 17 19.84 -0.21 30.35
CA SER A 17 19.97 0.95 29.47
C SER A 17 19.90 0.56 27.98
N LEU A 18 20.59 -0.50 27.60
CA LEU A 18 20.55 -1.05 26.23
C LEU A 18 19.15 -1.56 25.87
N ARG A 19 18.46 -2.24 26.78
CA ARG A 19 17.09 -2.73 26.57
C ARG A 19 16.12 -1.58 26.31
N ILE A 20 16.21 -0.50 27.08
CA ILE A 20 15.37 0.70 26.88
C ILE A 20 15.65 1.32 25.51
N ARG A 21 16.93 1.48 25.14
CA ARG A 21 17.32 2.04 23.83
C ARG A 21 16.84 1.18 22.66
N LEU A 22 16.93 -0.14 22.78
CA LEU A 22 16.44 -1.07 21.78
C LEU A 22 14.92 -0.98 21.63
N SER A 23 14.20 -0.94 22.75
CA SER A 23 12.73 -0.82 22.75
C SER A 23 12.28 0.48 22.09
N LEU A 24 13.00 1.58 22.35
CA LEU A 24 12.75 2.88 21.71
C LEU A 24 13.03 2.84 20.20
N ALA A 25 14.13 2.18 19.78
CA ALA A 25 14.45 2.04 18.36
C ALA A 25 13.37 1.24 17.61
N ILE A 26 12.89 0.14 18.21
CA ILE A 26 11.79 -0.68 17.65
C ILE A 26 10.49 0.13 17.57
N ALA A 27 10.16 0.89 18.61
CA ALA A 27 8.95 1.72 18.61
C ALA A 27 9.01 2.79 17.51
N LYS A 28 10.17 3.44 17.34
CA LYS A 28 10.38 4.44 16.30
C LYS A 28 10.28 3.84 14.89
N ASP A 29 10.89 2.68 14.66
CA ASP A 29 10.82 1.97 13.39
C ASP A 29 9.37 1.61 13.02
N LYS A 30 8.61 1.11 14.00
CA LYS A 30 7.19 0.82 13.84
C LYS A 30 6.36 2.07 13.53
N GLU A 31 6.63 3.18 14.21
CA GLU A 31 5.98 4.47 13.96
C GLU A 31 6.27 4.96 12.54
N THR A 32 7.52 4.92 12.09
CA THR A 32 7.91 5.26 10.72
C THR A 32 7.18 4.39 9.70
N SER A 33 7.14 3.08 9.91
CA SER A 33 6.43 2.15 9.02
C SER A 33 4.92 2.43 8.94
N ILE A 34 4.28 2.80 10.06
CA ILE A 34 2.86 3.18 10.07
C ILE A 34 2.64 4.48 9.31
N THR A 35 3.50 5.49 9.52
CA THR A 35 3.42 6.77 8.82
C THR A 35 3.55 6.59 7.32
N GLU A 36 4.53 5.82 6.85
CA GLU A 36 4.70 5.51 5.41
C GLU A 36 3.46 4.82 4.81
N ARG A 37 2.83 3.90 5.56
CA ARG A 37 1.58 3.26 5.14
C ARG A 37 0.42 4.26 5.05
N CYS A 38 0.30 5.16 6.02
CA CYS A 38 -0.73 6.20 6.01
C CYS A 38 -0.55 7.16 4.82
N GLU A 39 0.68 7.59 4.53
CA GLU A 39 1.00 8.43 3.37
C GLU A 39 0.64 7.73 2.04
N THR A 40 0.98 6.44 1.93
CA THR A 40 0.62 5.61 0.78
C THR A 40 -0.90 5.54 0.59
N LEU A 41 -1.66 5.30 1.67
CA LEU A 41 -3.12 5.26 1.63
C LEU A 41 -3.74 6.60 1.22
N VAL A 42 -3.23 7.71 1.75
CA VAL A 42 -3.69 9.06 1.36
C VAL A 42 -3.44 9.32 -0.13
N SER A 43 -2.27 8.93 -0.64
CA SER A 43 -1.97 9.01 -2.07
C SER A 43 -2.95 8.19 -2.91
N MET A 44 -3.22 6.94 -2.52
CA MET A 44 -4.19 6.08 -3.21
C MET A 44 -5.59 6.69 -3.24
N VAL A 45 -6.08 7.19 -2.10
CA VAL A 45 -7.39 7.85 -2.00
C VAL A 45 -7.45 9.08 -2.90
N SER A 46 -6.38 9.88 -2.97
CA SER A 46 -6.33 11.04 -3.86
C SER A 46 -6.38 10.65 -5.34
N ILE A 47 -5.65 9.59 -5.73
CA ILE A 47 -5.67 9.08 -7.12
C ILE A 47 -7.07 8.58 -7.49
N ILE A 48 -7.68 7.75 -6.64
CA ILE A 48 -9.02 7.18 -6.88
C ILE A 48 -10.08 8.29 -6.89
N GLY A 49 -10.04 9.23 -5.95
CA GLY A 49 -10.99 10.35 -5.93
C GLY A 49 -10.93 11.23 -7.18
N ASN A 50 -9.76 11.37 -7.80
CA ASN A 50 -9.64 12.05 -9.10
C ASN A 50 -10.32 11.26 -10.23
N VAL A 51 -10.34 9.93 -10.17
CA VAL A 51 -11.08 9.08 -11.10
C VAL A 51 -12.57 9.21 -10.89
N GLU A 52 -13.07 9.21 -9.64
CA GLU A 52 -14.50 9.28 -9.32
C GLU A 52 -15.18 10.61 -9.68
N SER A 53 -14.42 11.72 -9.73
CA SER A 53 -14.90 12.95 -10.38
C SER A 53 -15.33 12.63 -11.82
N GLU A 54 -16.32 13.31 -12.40
CA GLU A 54 -17.00 13.00 -13.69
C GLU A 54 -16.10 12.66 -14.91
N ARG A 55 -14.78 12.79 -14.76
CA ARG A 55 -13.67 12.31 -15.58
C ARG A 55 -13.53 10.78 -15.68
N ALA A 56 -14.15 9.98 -14.80
CA ALA A 56 -14.11 8.50 -14.82
C ALA A 56 -14.42 7.87 -16.18
N ARG A 57 -15.26 8.54 -16.97
CA ARG A 57 -15.73 8.05 -18.27
C ARG A 57 -14.65 8.06 -19.35
N HIS A 58 -13.53 8.75 -19.11
CA HIS A 58 -12.47 8.85 -20.10
C HIS A 58 -11.41 7.77 -19.87
N PRO A 59 -11.19 6.83 -20.81
CA PRO A 59 -10.21 5.74 -20.68
C PRO A 59 -8.81 6.21 -20.25
N SER A 60 -8.38 7.39 -20.73
CA SER A 60 -7.07 7.96 -20.36
C SER A 60 -6.93 8.29 -18.87
N MET A 61 -8.03 8.59 -18.17
CA MET A 61 -8.00 8.84 -16.72
C MET A 61 -7.81 7.55 -15.93
N ILE A 62 -8.36 6.44 -16.44
CA ILE A 62 -8.18 5.11 -15.84
C ILE A 62 -6.74 4.65 -16.06
N THR A 63 -6.20 4.80 -17.28
CA THR A 63 -4.79 4.49 -17.56
C THR A 63 -3.86 5.33 -16.69
N TRP A 64 -4.10 6.64 -16.58
CA TRP A 64 -3.34 7.52 -15.69
C TRP A 64 -3.39 7.03 -14.24
N ALA A 65 -4.57 6.68 -13.73
CA ALA A 65 -4.71 6.22 -12.36
C ALA A 65 -3.99 4.89 -12.11
N GLN A 66 -4.03 3.96 -13.06
CA GLN A 66 -3.26 2.70 -13.00
C GLN A 66 -1.75 2.97 -12.92
N GLU A 67 -1.23 3.89 -13.73
CA GLU A 67 0.20 4.28 -13.69
C GLU A 67 0.58 4.90 -12.34
N GLN A 68 -0.23 5.83 -11.84
CA GLN A 68 0.00 6.46 -10.54
C GLN A 68 -0.05 5.45 -9.39
N LEU A 69 -1.05 4.55 -9.39
CA LEU A 69 -1.15 3.50 -8.39
C LEU A 69 0.02 2.52 -8.46
N SER A 70 0.50 2.18 -9.66
CA SER A 70 1.67 1.32 -9.83
C SER A 70 2.92 1.93 -9.21
N ALA A 71 3.12 3.24 -9.39
CA ALA A 71 4.22 3.98 -8.79
C ALA A 71 4.08 4.09 -7.26
N THR A 72 2.90 4.45 -6.76
CA THR A 72 2.61 4.57 -5.31
C THR A 72 2.76 3.23 -4.58
N LEU A 73 2.28 2.14 -5.17
CA LEU A 73 2.36 0.79 -4.60
C LEU A 73 3.70 0.09 -4.87
N LYS A 74 4.58 0.70 -5.67
CA LYS A 74 5.86 0.12 -6.10
C LYS A 74 5.68 -1.28 -6.72
N CYS A 75 4.60 -1.51 -7.45
CA CYS A 75 4.35 -2.77 -8.14
C CYS A 75 4.71 -2.66 -9.63
N GLN A 76 5.00 -3.81 -10.26
CA GLN A 76 5.35 -3.88 -11.68
C GLN A 76 4.16 -3.56 -12.58
N THR A 77 2.96 -3.98 -12.17
CA THR A 77 1.73 -3.74 -12.90
C THR A 77 0.62 -3.43 -11.92
N CYS A 78 -0.22 -2.47 -12.26
CA CYS A 78 -1.47 -2.16 -11.57
C CYS A 78 -2.57 -2.12 -12.63
N ARG A 79 -3.71 -2.74 -12.34
CA ARG A 79 -4.85 -2.76 -13.24
C ARG A 79 -6.13 -2.46 -12.47
N ILE A 80 -6.86 -1.48 -12.98
CA ILE A 80 -8.21 -1.14 -12.53
C ILE A 80 -9.18 -1.86 -13.44
N TRP A 81 -10.11 -2.61 -12.85
CA TRP A 81 -11.23 -3.23 -13.52
C TRP A 81 -12.51 -2.51 -13.11
N LEU A 82 -13.28 -2.08 -14.09
CA LEU A 82 -14.63 -1.55 -13.90
C LEU A 82 -15.64 -2.67 -14.11
N ILE A 83 -16.71 -2.67 -13.32
CA ILE A 83 -17.82 -3.61 -13.49
C ILE A 83 -18.91 -2.89 -14.28
N ASP A 84 -19.28 -3.44 -15.43
CA ASP A 84 -20.50 -3.05 -16.14
C ASP A 84 -21.68 -3.84 -15.58
N GLU A 85 -22.50 -3.19 -14.75
CA GLU A 85 -23.67 -3.80 -14.11
C GLU A 85 -24.77 -4.21 -15.11
N THR A 86 -24.76 -3.66 -16.34
CA THR A 86 -25.79 -3.96 -17.35
C THR A 86 -25.48 -5.24 -18.11
N THR A 87 -24.21 -5.45 -18.45
CA THR A 87 -23.73 -6.61 -19.22
C THR A 87 -23.10 -7.68 -18.33
N ASN A 88 -22.85 -7.36 -17.06
CA ASN A 88 -22.08 -8.17 -16.13
C ASN A 88 -20.68 -8.50 -16.69
N GLU A 89 -20.05 -7.51 -17.34
CA GLU A 89 -18.68 -7.59 -17.88
C GLU A 89 -17.71 -6.78 -17.03
N LEU A 90 -16.44 -7.20 -17.05
CA LEU A 90 -15.31 -6.49 -16.49
C LEU A 90 -14.57 -5.76 -17.61
N LEU A 91 -14.36 -4.46 -17.41
CA LEU A 91 -13.71 -3.57 -18.35
C LEU A 91 -12.38 -3.07 -17.78
N SER A 92 -11.33 -3.11 -18.56
CA SER A 92 -10.06 -2.45 -18.21
C SER A 92 -9.46 -1.76 -19.42
N TYR A 93 -8.69 -0.70 -19.17
CA TYR A 93 -8.02 0.07 -20.20
C TYR A 93 -6.52 0.00 -19.95
N THR A 94 -5.71 -0.19 -21.00
CA THR A 94 -4.24 -0.16 -20.90
C THR A 94 -3.59 0.49 -22.12
N GLY A 95 -2.43 1.11 -21.91
CA GLY A 95 -1.60 1.69 -22.98
C GLY A 95 -2.07 3.05 -23.50
N ASP A 96 -1.31 3.57 -24.48
CA ASP A 96 -1.63 4.77 -25.27
C ASP A 96 -1.48 4.46 -26.78
N PRO A 97 -2.55 4.50 -27.60
CA PRO A 97 -3.94 4.78 -27.19
C PRO A 97 -4.51 3.67 -26.29
N ALA A 98 -5.43 4.05 -25.41
CA ALA A 98 -6.05 3.13 -24.46
C ALA A 98 -6.77 1.98 -25.18
N VAL A 99 -6.26 0.76 -25.01
CA VAL A 99 -6.88 -0.47 -25.49
C VAL A 99 -7.84 -0.99 -24.43
N GLU A 100 -9.10 -1.20 -24.82
CA GLU A 100 -10.13 -1.77 -23.97
C GLU A 100 -10.02 -3.30 -23.93
N HIS A 101 -9.99 -3.85 -22.72
CA HIS A 101 -10.05 -5.27 -22.43
C HIS A 101 -11.38 -5.61 -21.76
N ARG A 102 -12.05 -6.66 -22.26
CA ARG A 102 -13.33 -7.16 -21.75
C ARG A 102 -13.21 -8.60 -21.29
N GLU A 103 -13.74 -8.89 -20.11
CA GLU A 103 -13.87 -10.25 -19.58
C GLU A 103 -15.25 -10.45 -18.94
N GLN A 104 -15.82 -11.65 -19.01
CA GLN A 104 -17.13 -11.91 -18.41
C GLN A 104 -16.99 -12.05 -16.88
N ALA A 105 -17.74 -11.26 -16.12
CA ALA A 105 -17.69 -11.32 -14.66
C ALA A 105 -18.16 -12.70 -14.18
N GLY A 106 -17.45 -13.27 -13.19
CA GLY A 106 -17.78 -14.58 -12.62
C GLY A 106 -17.12 -15.79 -13.28
N THR A 107 -16.25 -15.61 -14.28
CA THR A 107 -15.43 -16.69 -14.85
C THR A 107 -14.10 -16.83 -14.09
N GLY A 108 -14.11 -17.52 -12.93
CA GLY A 108 -12.90 -17.83 -12.13
C GLY A 108 -12.50 -16.81 -11.05
N MET A 109 -11.20 -16.76 -10.67
CA MET A 109 -10.60 -16.04 -9.52
C MET A 109 -11.05 -14.58 -9.30
N ILE A 110 -11.60 -13.91 -10.31
CA ILE A 110 -11.98 -12.48 -10.30
C ILE A 110 -13.46 -12.28 -9.87
N GLY A 111 -14.26 -13.35 -9.82
CA GLY A 111 -15.70 -13.30 -9.50
C GLY A 111 -16.07 -13.15 -8.01
N TYR A 112 -15.10 -13.15 -7.10
CA TYR A 112 -15.35 -12.95 -5.67
C TYR A 112 -14.43 -11.85 -5.13
N VAL A 113 -14.93 -10.63 -5.07
CA VAL A 113 -14.36 -9.56 -4.23
C VAL A 113 -15.19 -9.56 -2.94
N GLN A 114 -14.59 -10.02 -1.83
CA GLN A 114 -15.22 -10.04 -0.50
C GLN A 114 -15.22 -8.66 0.16
#